data_AF-A0A2M6WIR3-F1
#
_entry.id   AF-A0A2M6WIR3-F1
#
_cell.length_a   1.000
_cell.length_b   1.000
_cell.length_c   1.000
_cell.angle_alpha   90.00
_cell.angle_beta   90.00
_cell.angle_gamma   90.00
#
_symmetry.space_group_name_H-M   'P 1'
#
loop_
_entity.id
_entity.type
_entity.pdbx_description
1 polymer ?
#
loop_
_entity_poly.entity_id
_entity_poly.type
_entity_poly.pdbx_seq_one_letter_code
_entity_poly.pdbx_strand_id
1 'polypeptide(L)'
;MKTLKVLSTAGLVGIFLVLPLVGFAQTGRTSLPGATLTSVGDFVALITKVLNFAFAILLILAVAFVLIAAFKYLTSGGDPEKIKSANGTLIWALVAVAVAILAFSIVRVLVNTVQG
;
A
#
# COMPACT_ATOMS: atom_id res chain seq x y z
N MET A 1 14.76 -17.28 29.16
CA MET A 1 14.46 -17.51 27.72
C MET A 1 13.18 -16.82 27.23
N LYS A 2 12.12 -16.66 28.04
CA LYS A 2 10.84 -16.05 27.61
C LYS A 2 10.96 -14.57 27.21
N THR A 3 11.78 -13.79 27.91
CA THR A 3 12.04 -12.36 27.63
C THR A 3 12.87 -12.12 26.37
N LEU A 4 13.71 -13.09 25.98
CA LEU A 4 14.55 -13.01 24.79
C LEU A 4 13.73 -13.18 23.49
N LYS A 5 12.69 -14.02 23.53
CA LYS A 5 11.73 -14.17 22.42
C LYS A 5 10.84 -12.94 22.25
N VAL A 6 10.51 -12.24 23.33
CA VAL A 6 9.66 -11.02 23.27
C VAL A 6 10.42 -9.84 22.64
N LEU A 7 11.74 -9.76 22.84
CA LEU A 7 12.59 -8.75 22.21
C LEU A 7 12.75 -8.98 20.70
N SER A 8 12.77 -10.24 20.25
CA SER A 8 12.78 -10.54 18.81
C SER A 8 11.44 -10.27 18.13
N THR A 9 10.30 -10.57 18.76
CA THR A 9 8.98 -10.18 18.23
C THR A 9 8.74 -8.66 18.28
N ALA A 10 9.18 -7.96 19.32
CA ALA A 10 9.10 -6.50 19.40
C ALA A 10 10.00 -5.81 18.36
N GLY A 11 11.21 -6.36 18.14
CA GLY A 11 12.11 -5.89 17.09
C GLY A 11 11.53 -6.09 15.68
N LEU A 12 10.91 -7.23 15.40
CA LEU A 12 10.26 -7.51 14.11
C LEU A 12 9.04 -6.61 13.86
N VAL A 13 8.19 -6.37 14.86
CA VAL A 13 7.03 -5.47 14.74
C VAL A 13 7.48 -4.01 14.61
N GLY A 14 8.51 -3.59 15.37
CA GLY A 14 9.11 -2.27 15.26
C GLY A 14 9.74 -2.03 13.89
N ILE A 15 10.43 -3.02 13.33
CA ILE A 15 10.95 -2.98 11.95
C ILE A 15 9.79 -2.88 10.95
N PHE A 16 8.71 -3.67 11.10
CA PHE A 16 7.56 -3.63 10.18
C PHE A 16 6.83 -2.28 10.17
N LEU A 17 6.82 -1.55 11.30
CA LEU A 17 6.25 -0.21 11.42
C LEU A 17 7.20 0.91 10.95
N VAL A 18 8.52 0.66 10.95
CA VAL A 18 9.55 1.64 10.56
C VAL A 18 9.99 1.49 9.09
N LEU A 19 9.80 0.32 8.46
CA LEU A 19 10.06 0.14 7.03
C LEU A 19 9.28 1.09 6.09
N PRO A 20 8.02 1.47 6.39
CA PRO A 20 7.34 2.52 5.63
C PRO A 20 8.10 3.84 5.69
N LEU A 21 8.68 4.21 6.85
CA LEU A 21 9.43 5.45 7.05
C LEU A 21 10.71 5.53 6.21
N VAL A 22 11.39 4.40 5.97
CA VAL A 22 12.59 4.36 5.11
C VAL A 22 12.22 4.44 3.63
N GLY A 23 11.08 3.86 3.22
CA GLY A 23 10.49 4.08 1.89
C GLY A 23 10.07 5.53 1.66
N PHE A 24 9.61 6.24 2.70
CA PHE A 24 9.30 7.67 2.64
C PHE A 24 10.54 8.58 2.53
N ALA A 25 11.76 8.06 2.80
CA ALA A 25 13.00 8.85 2.76
C ALA A 25 13.76 8.78 1.42
N GLN A 26 13.41 7.84 0.53
CA GLN A 26 14.12 7.61 -0.74
C GLN A 26 13.19 7.75 -1.96
N THR A 27 12.48 8.87 -2.10
CA THR A 27 12.21 9.37 -3.45
C THR A 27 13.49 10.01 -3.95
N GLY A 28 14.19 9.33 -4.86
CA GLY A 28 15.45 9.75 -5.45
C GLY A 28 15.45 11.21 -5.90
N ARG A 29 16.63 11.82 -5.81
CA ARG A 29 16.97 13.19 -6.24
C ARG A 29 16.09 13.66 -7.42
N THR A 30 15.11 14.51 -7.13
CA THR A 30 14.69 15.55 -8.07
C THR A 30 15.02 16.86 -7.37
N SER A 31 16.19 17.41 -7.69
CA SER A 31 16.45 18.82 -7.47
C SER A 31 15.25 19.60 -8.02
N LEU A 32 14.60 20.39 -7.16
CA LEU A 32 13.61 21.38 -7.56
C LEU A 32 14.34 22.73 -7.63
N PRO A 33 14.87 23.16 -8.79
CA PRO A 33 15.11 24.57 -9.00
C PRO A 33 13.76 25.25 -9.29
N GLY A 34 13.25 26.01 -8.31
CA GLY A 34 12.13 26.94 -8.51
C GLY A 34 10.75 26.29 -8.52
N ALA A 35 9.99 26.49 -7.44
CA ALA A 35 8.56 26.21 -7.41
C ALA A 35 7.80 27.24 -8.25
N THR A 36 7.80 27.04 -9.56
CA THR A 36 6.87 27.66 -10.50
C THR A 36 6.28 26.53 -11.33
N LEU A 37 5.03 26.15 -11.05
CA LEU A 37 4.25 25.19 -11.86
C LEU A 37 4.12 25.74 -13.28
N THR A 38 5.09 25.47 -14.13
CA THR A 38 5.19 26.07 -15.48
C THR A 38 5.14 25.03 -16.58
N SER A 39 5.18 23.74 -16.23
CA SER A 39 5.15 22.64 -17.19
C SER A 39 4.25 21.49 -16.72
N VAL A 40 3.63 20.80 -17.68
CA VAL A 40 2.84 19.57 -17.50
C VAL A 40 3.69 18.49 -16.80
N GLY A 41 5.01 18.48 -17.01
CA GLY A 41 5.94 17.55 -16.38
C GLY A 41 5.97 17.64 -14.85
N ASP A 42 5.91 18.84 -14.27
CA ASP A 42 5.93 19.03 -12.81
C ASP A 42 4.63 18.56 -12.15
N PHE A 43 3.51 18.77 -12.84
CA PHE A 43 2.20 18.27 -12.40
C PHE A 43 2.15 16.74 -12.42
N VAL A 44 2.69 16.11 -13.47
CA VAL A 44 2.81 14.65 -13.56
C VAL A 44 3.73 14.09 -12.48
N ALA A 45 4.84 14.77 -12.17
CA ALA A 45 5.75 14.36 -11.10
C ALA A 45 5.10 14.44 -9.70
N LEU A 46 4.35 15.51 -9.43
CA LEU A 46 3.58 15.67 -8.18
C LEU A 46 2.53 14.56 -8.04
N ILE A 47 1.75 14.30 -9.09
CA ILE A 47 0.76 13.22 -9.09
C ILE A 47 1.42 11.87 -8.85
N THR A 48 2.52 11.58 -9.55
CA THR A 48 3.25 10.31 -9.40
C THR A 48 3.75 10.12 -7.96
N LYS A 49 4.24 11.20 -7.32
CA LYS A 49 4.68 11.17 -5.92
C LYS A 49 3.53 10.87 -4.96
N VAL A 50 2.39 11.55 -5.12
CA VAL A 50 1.19 11.32 -4.30
C VAL A 50 0.65 9.90 -4.49
N LEU A 51 0.65 9.39 -5.72
CA LEU A 51 0.16 8.05 -6.01
C LEU A 51 1.08 6.95 -5.50
N ASN A 52 2.41 7.12 -5.60
CA ASN A 52 3.36 6.20 -4.98
C ASN A 52 3.19 6.16 -3.44
N PHE A 53 2.95 7.32 -2.83
CA PHE A 53 2.66 7.40 -1.39
C PHE A 53 1.34 6.69 -1.03
N ALA A 54 0.28 6.94 -1.79
CA ALA A 54 -1.01 6.28 -1.60
C ALA A 54 -0.91 4.76 -1.81
N PHE A 55 -0.14 4.31 -2.79
CA PHE A 55 0.07 2.89 -3.10
C PHE A 55 0.79 2.16 -1.96
N ALA A 56 1.80 2.80 -1.35
CA ALA A 56 2.49 2.24 -0.18
C ALA A 56 1.52 2.00 1.00
N ILE A 57 0.65 2.97 1.28
CA ILE A 57 -0.38 2.83 2.33
C ILE A 57 -1.39 1.75 1.96
N LEU A 58 -1.81 1.71 0.70
CA LEU A 58 -2.78 0.73 0.19
C LEU A 58 -2.24 -0.69 0.33
N LEU A 59 -0.97 -0.94 0.03
CA LEU A 59 -0.35 -2.27 0.23
C LEU A 59 -0.38 -2.71 1.70
N ILE A 60 -0.05 -1.82 2.64
CA ILE A 60 -0.09 -2.13 4.08
C ILE A 60 -1.52 -2.49 4.50
N LEU A 61 -2.50 -1.69 4.06
CA LEU A 61 -3.92 -1.96 4.33
C LEU A 61 -4.40 -3.25 3.68
N ALA A 62 -3.99 -3.53 2.44
CA ALA A 62 -4.35 -4.76 1.74
C ALA A 62 -3.90 -6.00 2.52
N VAL A 63 -2.66 -6.02 3.01
CA VAL A 63 -2.16 -7.11 3.86
C VAL A 63 -2.98 -7.22 5.14
N ALA A 64 -3.30 -6.10 5.81
CA ALA A 64 -4.12 -6.12 7.01
C ALA A 64 -5.53 -6.70 6.76
N PHE A 65 -6.21 -6.31 5.69
CA PHE A 65 -7.52 -6.84 5.32
C PHE A 65 -7.49 -8.33 4.99
N VAL A 66 -6.46 -8.80 4.28
CA VAL A 66 -6.27 -10.22 4.00
C VAL A 66 -6.09 -11.02 5.28
N LEU A 67 -5.30 -10.52 6.24
CA LEU A 67 -5.13 -11.18 7.54
C LEU A 67 -6.44 -11.24 8.33
N ILE A 68 -7.19 -10.14 8.39
CA ILE A 68 -8.49 -10.10 9.07
C ILE A 68 -9.45 -11.12 8.45
N ALA A 69 -9.50 -11.19 7.12
CA ALA A 69 -10.34 -12.15 6.43
C ALA A 69 -9.91 -13.59 6.70
N ALA A 70 -8.61 -13.87 6.71
CA ALA A 70 -8.07 -15.20 7.03
C ALA A 70 -8.40 -15.62 8.47
N PHE A 71 -8.22 -14.73 9.47
CA PHE A 71 -8.59 -15.02 10.85
C PHE A 71 -10.09 -15.28 10.99
N LYS A 72 -10.92 -14.48 10.33
CA LYS A 72 -12.38 -14.66 10.33
C LYS A 72 -12.80 -15.97 9.66
N TYR A 73 -12.08 -16.40 8.63
CA TYR A 73 -12.29 -17.69 7.99
C TYR A 73 -11.89 -18.85 8.90
N LEU A 74 -10.71 -18.79 9.53
CA LEU A 74 -10.23 -19.83 10.44
C LEU A 74 -11.08 -19.95 11.71
N THR A 75 -11.52 -18.84 12.28
CA THR A 75 -12.33 -18.80 13.51
C THR A 75 -13.83 -19.04 13.27
N SER A 76 -14.26 -19.15 12.01
CA SER A 76 -15.67 -19.40 11.68
C SER A 76 -16.16 -20.79 12.10
N GLY A 77 -15.26 -21.76 12.29
CA GLY A 77 -15.62 -23.10 12.79
C GLY A 77 -16.61 -23.86 11.91
N GLY A 78 -16.73 -23.49 10.63
CA GLY A 78 -17.70 -24.08 9.70
C GLY A 78 -19.07 -23.39 9.67
N ASP A 79 -19.27 -22.32 10.47
CA ASP A 79 -20.49 -21.52 10.46
C ASP A 79 -20.64 -20.79 9.10
N PRO A 80 -21.70 -21.10 8.31
CA PRO A 80 -21.88 -20.55 6.98
C PRO A 80 -22.03 -19.03 6.97
N GLU A 81 -22.56 -18.44 8.05
CA GLU A 81 -22.80 -17.00 8.12
C GLU A 81 -21.48 -16.24 8.30
N LYS A 82 -20.60 -16.76 9.16
CA LYS A 82 -19.24 -16.23 9.36
C LYS A 82 -18.36 -16.44 8.13
N ILE A 83 -18.46 -17.58 7.46
CA ILE A 83 -17.76 -17.87 6.20
C ILE A 83 -18.19 -16.89 5.12
N LYS A 84 -19.51 -16.64 4.97
CA LYS A 84 -20.02 -15.64 4.01
C LYS A 84 -19.46 -14.26 4.31
N SER A 85 -19.40 -13.89 5.58
CA SER A 85 -18.86 -12.60 6.02
C SER A 85 -17.34 -12.49 5.82
N ALA A 86 -16.57 -13.57 5.94
CA ALA A 86 -15.14 -13.60 5.63
C ALA A 86 -14.88 -13.49 4.12
N ASN A 87 -15.66 -14.21 3.29
CA ASN A 87 -15.60 -14.11 1.84
C ASN A 87 -15.94 -12.70 1.34
N GLY A 88 -16.93 -12.04 1.96
CA GLY A 88 -17.22 -10.63 1.67
C GLY A 88 -16.00 -9.74 1.89
N THR A 89 -15.29 -9.90 3.01
CA THR A 89 -14.05 -9.16 3.27
C THR A 89 -12.95 -9.46 2.25
N LEU A 90 -12.79 -10.72 1.81
CA LEU A 90 -11.83 -11.08 0.76
C LEU A 90 -12.16 -10.41 -0.58
N ILE A 91 -13.44 -10.36 -0.97
CA ILE A 91 -13.87 -9.72 -2.21
C ILE A 91 -13.54 -8.23 -2.17
N TRP A 92 -13.83 -7.54 -1.06
CA TRP A 92 -13.47 -6.13 -0.90
C TRP A 92 -11.95 -5.89 -0.94
N ALA A 93 -11.16 -6.78 -0.35
CA ALA A 93 -9.69 -6.72 -0.45
C ALA A 93 -9.24 -6.89 -1.91
N LEU A 94 -9.84 -7.81 -2.66
CA LEU A 94 -9.54 -8.03 -4.07
C LEU A 94 -9.89 -6.79 -4.93
N VAL A 95 -11.04 -6.18 -4.67
CA VAL A 95 -11.47 -4.95 -5.35
C VAL A 95 -10.48 -3.80 -5.10
N ALA A 96 -9.97 -3.66 -3.88
CA ALA A 96 -8.96 -2.64 -3.57
C ALA A 96 -7.67 -2.85 -4.39
N VAL A 97 -7.20 -4.09 -4.54
CA VAL A 97 -6.04 -4.41 -5.38
C VAL A 97 -6.34 -4.14 -6.85
N ALA A 98 -7.51 -4.51 -7.35
CA ALA A 98 -7.90 -4.25 -8.73
C ALA A 98 -7.91 -2.75 -9.05
N VAL A 99 -8.50 -1.92 -8.17
CA VAL A 99 -8.50 -0.47 -8.32
C VAL A 99 -7.08 0.10 -8.30
N ALA A 100 -6.20 -0.42 -7.44
CA ALA A 100 -4.81 0.02 -7.39
C ALA A 100 -4.06 -0.23 -8.72
N ILE A 101 -4.27 -1.40 -9.34
CA ILE A 101 -3.68 -1.75 -10.64
C ILE A 101 -4.20 -0.83 -11.75
N LEU A 102 -5.51 -0.55 -11.75
CA LEU A 102 -6.12 0.35 -12.73
C LEU A 102 -5.59 1.78 -12.60
N ALA A 103 -5.46 2.29 -11.37
CA ALA A 103 -4.88 3.60 -11.12
C ALA A 103 -3.45 3.70 -11.67
N PHE A 104 -2.62 2.67 -11.46
CA PHE A 104 -1.24 2.65 -11.96
C PHE A 104 -1.17 2.68 -13.50
N SER A 105 -2.10 2.00 -14.16
CA SER A 105 -2.16 1.94 -15.62
C SER A 105 -2.40 3.32 -16.25
N ILE A 106 -3.31 4.11 -15.67
CA ILE A 106 -3.64 5.46 -16.14
C ILE A 106 -2.42 6.38 -16.01
N VAL A 107 -1.74 6.35 -14.87
CA VAL A 107 -0.54 7.19 -14.63
C VAL A 107 0.54 6.86 -15.63
N ARG A 108 0.78 5.58 -15.89
CA ARG A 108 1.82 5.14 -16.81
C ARG A 108 1.57 5.64 -18.23
N VAL A 109 0.31 5.64 -18.68
CA VAL A 109 -0.08 6.20 -19.98
C VAL A 109 0.16 7.71 -19.99
N LEU A 110 -0.24 8.44 -18.95
CA LEU A 110 -0.02 9.89 -18.87
C LEU A 110 1.48 10.25 -18.89
N VAL A 111 2.31 9.54 -18.13
CA VAL A 111 3.76 9.77 -18.08
C VAL A 111 4.38 9.52 -19.47
N ASN A 112 4.00 8.43 -20.13
CA ASN A 112 4.54 8.10 -21.45
C ASN A 112 4.10 9.09 -22.53
N THR A 113 2.86 9.61 -22.48
CA THR A 113 2.36 10.60 -23.44
C THR A 113 3.00 11.98 -23.25
N VAL A 114 3.37 12.35 -22.02
CA VAL A 114 3.99 13.66 -21.72
C VAL A 114 5.51 13.66 -21.94
N GLN A 115 6.17 12.51 -21.84
CA GLN A 115 7.62 12.36 -22.10
C GLN A 115 7.95 11.96 -23.55
N GLY A 116 6.93 11.66 -24.36
CA GLY A 116 7.04 11.36 -25.78
C GLY A 116 6.95 12.60 -26.66
#